data_AF-A0A534XI15-F1
#
_entry.id   AF-A0A534XI15-F1
#
_cell.length_a   1.000
_cell.length_b   1.000
_cell.length_c   1.000
_cell.angle_alpha   90.00
_cell.angle_beta   90.00
_cell.angle_gamma   90.00
#
_symmetry.space_group_name_H-M   'P 1'
#
loop_
_entity.id
_entity.type
_entity.pdbx_description
1 polymer ?
#
loop_
_entity_poly.entity_id
_entity_poly.type
_entity_poly.pdbx_seq_one_letter_code
_entity_poly.pdbx_strand_id
1 'polypeptide(L)' 'MTDLFAGTTILEFGGGAAGPVATRYFADHGATVIRVESRR' A
#
# COMPACT_ATOMS: atom_id res chain seq x y z
N MET A 1 -12.80 15.15 -8.76
CA MET A 1 -12.46 13.83 -9.29
C MET A 1 -12.09 12.98 -8.10
N THR A 2 -12.80 11.89 -7.82
CA THR A 2 -12.49 11.00 -6.71
C THR A 2 -11.30 10.12 -7.09
N ASP A 3 -10.31 10.02 -6.21
CA ASP A 3 -9.15 9.13 -6.43
C ASP A 3 -9.62 7.69 -6.63
N LEU A 4 -8.95 6.96 -7.54
CA LEU A 4 -9.40 5.65 -8.04
C LEU A 4 -9.63 4.62 -6.93
N PHE A 5 -8.80 4.66 -5.88
CA PHE A 5 -8.87 3.74 -4.74
C PHE A 5 -9.29 4.41 -3.43
N ALA A 6 -9.93 5.58 -3.49
CA ALA A 6 -10.43 6.26 -2.29
C ALA A 6 -11.30 5.30 -1.44
N GLY A 7 -11.01 5.23 -0.13
CA GLY A 7 -11.71 4.35 0.80
C GLY A 7 -11.26 2.89 0.81
N THR A 8 -10.28 2.52 -0.02
CA THR A 8 -9.68 1.17 -0.01
C THR A 8 -8.53 1.12 1.01
N THR A 9 -8.55 0.09 1.87
CA THR A 9 -7.44 -0.20 2.80
C THR A 9 -6.71 -1.47 2.37
N ILE A 10 -5.39 -1.42 2.26
CA ILE A 10 -4.53 -2.53 1.85
C ILE A 10 -3.52 -2.82 2.97
N LEU A 11 -3.41 -4.09 3.37
CA LEU A 11 -2.34 -4.58 4.24
C LEU A 11 -1.21 -5.17 3.39
N GLU A 12 0.00 -4.67 3.58
CA GLU A 12 1.19 -5.04 2.81
C GLU A 12 2.17 -5.82 3.70
N PHE A 13 2.59 -7.01 3.26
CA PHE A 13 3.43 -7.96 4.04
C PHE A 13 4.68 -8.42 3.27
N GLY A 14 4.95 -7.85 2.10
CA GLY A 14 6.07 -8.16 1.24
C GLY A 14 7.39 -7.63 1.77
N GLY A 15 8.46 -8.39 1.54
CA GLY A 15 9.81 -8.02 1.92
C GLY A 15 10.59 -7.30 0.81
N GLY A 16 11.70 -6.66 1.20
CA GLY A 16 12.58 -5.97 0.26
C GLY A 16 11.90 -4.80 -0.45
N ALA A 17 12.29 -4.54 -1.70
CA ALA A 17 11.77 -3.40 -2.46
C ALA A 17 10.44 -3.70 -3.18
N ALA A 18 10.17 -4.96 -3.53
CA ALA A 18 9.06 -5.32 -4.42
C ALA A 18 7.68 -5.00 -3.82
N GLY A 19 7.44 -5.36 -2.56
CA GLY A 19 6.16 -5.10 -1.87
C GLY A 19 5.83 -3.61 -1.75
N PRO A 20 6.76 -2.78 -1.22
CA PRO A 20 6.57 -1.34 -1.14
C PRO A 20 6.39 -0.66 -2.51
N VAL A 21 7.14 -1.09 -3.53
CA VAL A 21 7.00 -0.53 -4.89
C VAL A 21 5.65 -0.89 -5.51
N ALA A 22 5.19 -2.14 -5.34
CA ALA A 22 3.90 -2.57 -5.86
C ALA A 22 2.73 -1.81 -5.21
N THR A 23 2.76 -1.69 -3.88
CA THR A 23 1.66 -1.03 -3.14
C THR A 23 1.70 0.49 -3.20
N ARG A 24 2.85 1.09 -3.51
CA ARG A 24 2.98 2.53 -3.74
C ARG A 24 2.02 3.04 -4.81
N TYR A 25 1.84 2.29 -5.89
CA TYR A 25 0.89 2.64 -6.96
C TYR A 25 -0.53 2.89 -6.42
N PHE A 26 -1.00 2.05 -5.49
CA PHE A 26 -2.34 2.18 -4.92
C PHE A 26 -2.43 3.39 -3.98
N ALA A 27 -1.39 3.63 -3.18
CA ALA A 27 -1.32 4.80 -2.31
C ALA A 27 -1.32 6.11 -3.10
N ASP A 28 -0.56 6.18 -4.21
CA ASP A 28 -0.54 7.35 -5.11
C ASP A 28 -1.91 7.62 -5.76
N HIS A 29 -2.81 6.62 -5.78
CA HIS A 29 -4.16 6.72 -6.33
C HIS A 29 -5.25 6.64 -5.25
N GLY A 30 -4.92 7.02 -4.00
CA GLY A 30 -5.89 7.29 -2.94
C GLY A 30 -6.20 6.14 -1.98
N ALA A 31 -5.52 4.99 -2.10
CA ALA A 31 -5.67 3.92 -1.14
C ALA A 31 -4.93 4.23 0.18
N THR A 32 -5.45 3.71 1.30
CA THR A 32 -4.71 3.63 2.56
C THR A 32 -3.90 2.33 2.58
N VAL A 33 -2.57 2.43 2.48
CA VAL A 33 -1.67 1.27 2.56
C VAL A 33 -1.04 1.20 3.95
N ILE A 34 -1.24 0.09 4.64
CA ILE A 34 -0.61 -0.22 5.93
C ILE A 34 0.45 -1.27 5.69
N ARG A 35 1.71 -0.86 5.82
CA ARG A 35 2.86 -1.76 5.72
C ARG A 35 3.12 -2.47 7.04
N VAL A 36 3.05 -3.79 7.01
CA VAL A 36 3.24 -4.65 8.18
C VAL A 36 4.63 -5.25 8.15
N GLU A 37 5.51 -4.68 8.97
CA GLU A 37 6.85 -5.20 9.16
C GLU A 37 6.90 -6.27 10.25
N SER A 38 7.85 -7.19 10.12
CA SER A 38 8.14 -8.13 11.20
C SER A 38 8.66 -7.37 12.43
N ARG A 39 8.36 -7.86 13.63
CA ARG A 39 8.81 -7.26 14.89
C ARG A 39 10.34 -7.29 15.08
N ARG A 40 11.03 -8.16 14.33
CA ARG A 40 12.43 -8.50 14.56
C ARG A 40 13.37 -7.68 13.70
#